data_AF-A0A0L6W2B0-F1
#
_entry.id   AF-A0A0L6W2B0-F1
#
_cell.length_a   1.000
_cell.length_b   1.000
_cell.length_c   1.000
_cell.angle_alpha   90.00
_cell.angle_beta   90.00
_cell.angle_gamma   90.00
#
_symmetry.space_group_name_H-M   'P 1'
#
loop_
_entity.id
_entity.type
_entity.pdbx_description
1 polymer ?
#
loop_
_entity_poly.entity_id
_entity_poly.type
_entity_poly.pdbx_seq_one_letter_code
_entity_poly.pdbx_strand_id
1 'polypeptide(L)'
;MTYLSKKDFSQLCLGSSGEGGISQIYIPEIVRTLEEAAMGCPPVIWLQGASCGGCSISLLDNVHPKLRNALIKIKSLAFLQQPVANKNDFVEKVLTIARDYKGQFYLIIEGAIPTGADGLYCIVGEDADGRPISLLNLVKKLSASAKAVLALGTCAAFGGVPAIEPNPTGCQGVSKVLAGQTVINIPGCPPHSDWVIGTLVHVLRYGIPDLDGDLRPTLFYEGLDQGEEPLGYLTESLKKTSFS
;
A
#
# COMPACT_ATOMS: atom_id res chain seq x y z
N MET A 1 -29.32 -2.32 -7.83
CA MET A 1 -28.58 -2.73 -6.62
C MET A 1 -27.71 -1.57 -6.19
N THR A 2 -27.86 -1.14 -4.94
CA THR A 2 -27.25 0.05 -4.34
C THR A 2 -25.94 -0.35 -3.67
N TYR A 3 -24.92 0.50 -3.75
CA TYR A 3 -23.68 0.32 -2.99
C TYR A 3 -23.98 0.37 -1.47
N LEU A 4 -23.14 -0.28 -0.66
CA LEU A 4 -23.14 -0.20 0.80
C LEU A 4 -22.96 1.26 1.22
N SER A 5 -23.50 1.61 2.38
CA SER A 5 -23.20 2.90 2.98
C SER A 5 -21.77 2.90 3.55
N LYS A 6 -21.14 4.08 3.70
CA LYS A 6 -19.84 4.22 4.39
C LYS A 6 -19.85 3.51 5.75
N LYS A 7 -20.97 3.62 6.47
CA LYS A 7 -21.16 3.00 7.79
C LYS A 7 -21.12 1.47 7.69
N ASP A 8 -21.90 0.89 6.78
CA ASP A 8 -21.97 -0.58 6.64
C ASP A 8 -20.63 -1.15 6.15
N PHE A 9 -19.96 -0.45 5.22
CA PHE A 9 -18.63 -0.86 4.77
C PHE A 9 -17.58 -0.77 5.89
N SER A 10 -17.63 0.26 6.73
CA SER A 10 -16.71 0.39 7.87
C SER A 10 -16.97 -0.69 8.92
N GLN A 11 -18.23 -1.05 9.17
CA GLN A 11 -18.59 -2.15 10.08
C GLN A 11 -18.14 -3.50 9.54
N LEU A 12 -18.27 -3.73 8.22
CA LEU A 12 -17.71 -4.90 7.56
C LEU A 12 -16.19 -4.98 7.78
N CYS A 13 -15.48 -3.86 7.59
CA CYS A 13 -14.03 -3.80 7.82
C CYS A 13 -13.64 -4.11 9.28
N LEU A 14 -14.33 -3.52 10.25
CA LEU A 14 -14.13 -3.77 11.68
C LEU A 14 -14.40 -5.24 12.07
N GLY A 15 -15.40 -5.87 11.45
CA GLY A 15 -15.74 -7.28 11.68
C GLY A 15 -14.81 -8.29 11.01
N SER A 16 -13.89 -7.83 10.15
CA SER A 16 -12.97 -8.71 9.39
C SER A 16 -11.87 -9.33 10.24
N SER A 17 -11.78 -9.00 11.53
CA SER A 17 -10.76 -9.55 12.45
C SER A 17 -10.99 -11.02 12.84
N GLY A 18 -12.09 -11.65 12.39
CA GLY A 18 -12.39 -13.08 12.58
C GLY A 18 -12.02 -13.98 11.39
N GLU A 19 -12.33 -15.27 11.46
CA GLU A 19 -11.95 -16.32 10.46
C GLU A 19 -12.57 -16.18 9.05
N GLY A 20 -13.19 -15.04 8.72
CA GLY A 20 -13.91 -14.79 7.46
C GLY A 20 -13.71 -13.38 6.91
N GLY A 21 -12.45 -12.97 6.73
CA GLY A 21 -12.05 -11.66 6.23
C GLY A 21 -12.65 -11.25 4.88
N ILE A 22 -12.78 -9.94 4.64
CA ILE A 22 -13.38 -9.35 3.43
C ILE A 22 -12.64 -9.70 2.13
N SER A 23 -11.35 -10.04 2.25
CA SER A 23 -10.50 -10.51 1.16
C SER A 23 -10.86 -11.93 0.72
N GLN A 24 -11.39 -12.78 1.59
CA GLN A 24 -11.68 -14.18 1.31
C GLN A 24 -13.10 -14.38 0.78
N ILE A 25 -14.00 -13.44 1.05
CA ILE A 25 -15.40 -13.50 0.67
C ILE A 25 -15.64 -12.71 -0.62
N TYR A 26 -16.45 -13.26 -1.52
CA TYR A 26 -16.90 -12.50 -2.69
C TYR A 26 -17.93 -11.45 -2.28
N ILE A 27 -17.52 -10.19 -2.33
CA ILE A 27 -18.40 -9.04 -2.15
C ILE A 27 -18.47 -8.30 -3.51
N PRO A 28 -19.62 -8.34 -4.23
CA PRO A 28 -19.75 -7.76 -5.56
C PRO A 28 -19.32 -6.30 -5.65
N GLU A 29 -19.59 -5.53 -4.59
CA GLU A 29 -19.22 -4.13 -4.51
C GLU A 29 -17.71 -3.92 -4.46
N ILE A 30 -16.99 -4.68 -3.63
CA ILE A 30 -15.52 -4.60 -3.55
C ILE A 30 -14.92 -4.93 -4.92
N VAL A 31 -15.37 -6.01 -5.56
CA VAL A 31 -14.91 -6.40 -6.90
C VAL A 31 -15.18 -5.28 -7.90
N ARG A 32 -16.38 -4.72 -7.90
CA ARG A 32 -16.74 -3.62 -8.82
C ARG A 32 -15.88 -2.37 -8.60
N THR A 33 -15.64 -1.97 -7.36
CA THR A 33 -14.77 -0.82 -7.06
C THR A 33 -13.34 -1.06 -7.56
N LEU A 34 -12.82 -2.26 -7.38
CA LEU A 34 -11.49 -2.61 -7.89
C LEU A 34 -11.45 -2.70 -9.43
N GLU A 35 -12.53 -3.17 -10.07
CA GLU A 35 -12.67 -3.17 -11.53
C GLU A 35 -12.78 -1.74 -12.10
N GLU A 36 -13.49 -0.83 -11.42
CA GLU A 36 -13.57 0.59 -11.76
C GLU A 36 -12.19 1.25 -11.66
N ALA A 37 -11.46 1.02 -10.56
CA ALA A 37 -10.07 1.44 -10.43
C ALA A 37 -9.17 0.85 -11.52
N ALA A 38 -9.44 -0.40 -11.94
CA ALA A 38 -8.73 -1.04 -13.04
C ALA A 38 -9.01 -0.45 -14.41
N MET A 39 -10.17 0.16 -14.60
CA MET A 39 -10.45 0.95 -15.79
C MET A 39 -9.80 2.35 -15.72
N GLY A 40 -9.24 2.75 -14.57
CA GLY A 40 -8.64 4.06 -14.32
C GLY A 40 -9.59 5.05 -13.64
N CYS A 41 -10.65 4.57 -12.98
CA CYS A 41 -11.72 5.40 -12.41
C CYS A 41 -11.88 5.14 -10.90
N PRO A 42 -11.16 5.86 -10.00
CA PRO A 42 -10.04 6.78 -10.27
C PRO A 42 -8.70 6.04 -10.52
N PRO A 43 -7.67 6.70 -11.08
CA PRO A 43 -6.37 6.07 -11.32
C PRO A 43 -5.61 5.77 -10.02
N VAL A 44 -4.83 4.68 -9.99
CA VAL A 44 -4.09 4.23 -8.79
C VAL A 44 -2.65 3.86 -9.13
N ILE A 45 -1.71 4.80 -9.09
CA ILE A 45 -0.29 4.54 -9.42
C ILE A 45 0.37 3.73 -8.30
N TRP A 46 0.97 2.58 -8.59
CA TRP A 46 1.72 1.77 -7.62
C TRP A 46 3.21 1.77 -7.99
N LEU A 47 4.07 2.16 -7.05
CA LEU A 47 5.53 2.12 -7.18
C LEU A 47 6.17 1.26 -6.09
N GLN A 48 7.29 0.60 -6.43
CA GLN A 48 8.09 -0.18 -5.49
C GLN A 48 9.42 0.51 -5.24
N GLY A 49 9.77 0.71 -3.96
CA GLY A 49 11.07 1.22 -3.54
C GLY A 49 11.98 0.12 -3.02
N ALA A 50 12.58 0.32 -1.85
CA ALA A 50 13.28 -0.74 -1.12
C ALA A 50 12.25 -1.75 -0.57
N SER A 51 11.76 -2.61 -1.45
CA SER A 51 10.77 -3.66 -1.20
C SER A 51 11.33 -5.05 -1.48
N CYS A 52 10.86 -6.04 -0.72
CA CYS A 52 11.06 -7.46 -1.00
C CYS A 52 9.96 -8.09 -1.88
N GLY A 53 8.95 -7.32 -2.29
CA GLY A 53 7.77 -7.80 -3.03
C GLY A 53 6.75 -8.54 -2.17
N GLY A 54 7.03 -8.76 -0.88
CA GLY A 54 6.17 -9.53 0.02
C GLY A 54 4.79 -8.92 0.24
N CYS A 55 4.63 -7.60 0.18
CA CYS A 55 3.31 -6.96 0.31
C CYS A 55 2.44 -7.26 -0.91
N SER A 56 3.03 -7.17 -2.11
CA SER A 56 2.37 -7.56 -3.36
C SER A 56 2.00 -9.05 -3.38
N ILE A 57 2.94 -9.94 -3.04
CA ILE A 57 2.70 -11.40 -3.05
C ILE A 57 1.63 -11.79 -2.03
N SER A 58 1.74 -11.30 -0.79
CA SER A 58 0.77 -11.60 0.28
C SER A 58 -0.65 -11.17 -0.08
N LEU A 59 -0.79 -9.98 -0.68
CA LEU A 59 -2.07 -9.49 -1.19
C LEU A 59 -2.63 -10.39 -2.28
N LEU A 60 -1.80 -10.88 -3.21
CA LEU A 60 -2.28 -11.71 -4.31
C LEU A 60 -2.60 -13.13 -3.85
N ASP A 61 -1.83 -13.71 -2.93
CA ASP A 61 -2.01 -15.09 -2.48
C ASP A 61 -3.23 -15.25 -1.56
N ASN A 62 -3.48 -14.29 -0.67
CA ASN A 62 -4.52 -14.38 0.35
C ASN A 62 -5.79 -13.58 0.01
N VAL A 63 -6.30 -13.70 -1.22
CA VAL A 63 -7.56 -13.07 -1.63
C VAL A 63 -8.40 -13.99 -2.53
N HIS A 64 -9.70 -13.77 -2.52
CA HIS A 64 -10.66 -14.44 -3.39
C HIS A 64 -10.25 -14.25 -4.87
N PRO A 65 -10.30 -15.30 -5.72
CA PRO A 65 -9.78 -15.23 -7.09
C PRO A 65 -10.32 -14.09 -7.97
N LYS A 66 -11.58 -13.69 -7.77
CA LYS A 66 -12.16 -12.54 -8.48
C LYS A 66 -11.54 -11.20 -8.06
N LEU A 67 -11.22 -11.03 -6.77
CA LEU A 67 -10.52 -9.85 -6.27
C LEU A 67 -9.09 -9.82 -6.79
N ARG A 68 -8.38 -10.96 -6.76
CA ARG A 68 -7.06 -11.12 -7.40
C ARG A 68 -7.10 -10.64 -8.86
N ASN A 69 -8.06 -11.10 -9.63
CA ASN A 69 -8.21 -10.74 -11.04
C ASN A 69 -8.46 -9.24 -11.24
N ALA A 70 -9.25 -8.60 -10.37
CA ALA A 70 -9.46 -7.16 -10.41
C ALA A 70 -8.18 -6.40 -10.04
N LEU A 71 -7.50 -6.80 -8.96
CA LEU A 71 -6.25 -6.20 -8.49
C LEU A 71 -5.15 -6.24 -9.55
N ILE A 72 -4.90 -7.39 -10.17
CA ILE A 72 -3.90 -7.54 -11.25
C ILE A 72 -4.24 -6.65 -12.46
N LYS A 73 -5.53 -6.41 -12.70
CA LYS A 73 -6.00 -5.54 -13.79
C LYS A 73 -5.96 -4.06 -13.43
N ILE A 74 -5.76 -3.69 -12.17
CA ILE A 74 -5.54 -2.29 -11.82
C ILE A 74 -4.36 -1.83 -12.66
N LYS A 75 -4.64 -1.05 -13.72
CA LYS A 75 -3.74 -0.67 -14.84
C LYS A 75 -2.44 0.02 -14.41
N SER A 76 -2.27 0.16 -13.12
CA SER A 76 -1.24 0.87 -12.43
C SER A 76 -0.62 0.05 -11.29
N LEU A 77 -0.82 -1.27 -11.27
CA LEU A 77 0.07 -2.23 -10.61
C LEU A 77 1.36 -2.35 -11.45
N ALA A 78 2.07 -1.24 -11.54
CA ALA A 78 3.34 -1.20 -12.22
C ALA A 78 4.41 -1.75 -11.30
N PHE A 79 4.56 -3.06 -11.40
CA PHE A 79 5.73 -3.78 -10.94
C PHE A 79 7.00 -3.13 -11.50
N LEU A 80 7.66 -2.32 -10.67
CA LEU A 80 8.94 -1.70 -11.02
C LEU A 80 10.09 -2.72 -11.02
N GLN A 81 9.82 -3.96 -10.58
CA GLN A 81 10.76 -5.09 -10.65
C GLN A 81 10.49 -6.07 -11.80
N GLN A 82 9.39 -5.94 -12.55
CA GLN A 82 9.24 -6.73 -13.77
C GLN A 82 10.06 -6.06 -14.89
N PRO A 83 10.64 -6.83 -15.82
CA PRO A 83 11.27 -6.28 -17.00
C PRO A 83 10.20 -5.62 -17.87
N VAL A 84 9.83 -4.38 -17.56
CA VAL A 84 9.18 -3.50 -18.53
C VAL A 84 10.18 -3.35 -19.67
N ALA A 85 9.77 -3.78 -20.86
CA ALA A 85 10.61 -3.74 -22.07
C ALA A 85 11.21 -2.35 -22.33
N ASN A 86 10.59 -1.30 -21.78
CA ASN A 86 11.11 0.06 -21.74
C ASN A 86 10.70 0.77 -20.43
N LYS A 87 11.65 0.99 -19.52
CA LYS A 87 11.42 1.71 -18.25
C LYS A 87 11.01 3.17 -18.46
N ASN A 88 11.47 3.78 -19.55
CA ASN A 88 11.19 5.20 -19.83
C ASN A 88 9.73 5.39 -20.24
N ASP A 89 9.16 4.44 -21.00
CA ASP A 89 7.73 4.44 -21.32
C ASP A 89 6.85 4.35 -20.07
N PHE A 90 7.32 3.62 -19.05
CA PHE A 90 6.60 3.52 -17.78
C PHE A 90 6.60 4.86 -17.04
N VAL A 91 7.77 5.48 -16.89
CA VAL A 91 7.89 6.78 -16.21
C VAL A 91 7.03 7.84 -16.91
N GLU A 92 7.09 7.91 -18.24
CA GLU A 92 6.26 8.85 -19.01
C GLU A 92 4.76 8.60 -18.85
N LYS A 93 4.32 7.33 -18.79
CA LYS A 93 2.92 6.98 -18.54
C LYS A 93 2.45 7.47 -17.16
N VAL A 94 3.22 7.22 -16.09
CA VAL A 94 2.80 7.67 -14.75
C VAL A 94 2.83 9.19 -14.63
N LEU A 95 3.78 9.87 -15.27
CA LEU A 95 3.82 11.33 -15.34
C LEU A 95 2.63 11.90 -16.11
N THR A 96 2.23 11.25 -17.21
CA THR A 96 1.02 11.61 -17.98
C THR A 96 -0.24 11.46 -17.13
N ILE A 97 -0.41 10.32 -16.44
CA ILE A 97 -1.55 10.10 -15.53
C ILE A 97 -1.57 11.19 -14.44
N ALA A 98 -0.42 11.49 -13.83
CA ALA A 98 -0.36 12.48 -12.76
C ALA A 98 -0.70 13.90 -13.22
N ARG A 99 -0.39 14.24 -14.48
CA ARG A 99 -0.77 15.51 -15.12
C ARG A 99 -2.26 15.55 -15.41
N ASP A 100 -2.78 14.52 -16.07
CA ASP A 100 -4.14 14.50 -16.59
C ASP A 100 -5.20 14.31 -15.48
N TYR A 101 -4.82 13.66 -14.38
CA TYR A 101 -5.70 13.37 -13.23
C TYR A 101 -5.25 14.06 -11.94
N LYS A 102 -4.63 15.25 -12.05
CA LYS A 102 -4.14 16.02 -10.90
C LYS A 102 -5.23 16.16 -9.81
N GLY A 103 -4.89 15.78 -8.59
CA GLY A 103 -5.75 15.78 -7.40
C GLY A 103 -6.78 14.64 -7.34
N GLN A 104 -6.77 13.71 -8.31
CA GLN A 104 -7.81 12.69 -8.46
C GLN A 104 -7.28 11.25 -8.42
N PHE A 105 -5.96 11.04 -8.56
CA PHE A 105 -5.36 9.71 -8.48
C PHE A 105 -4.81 9.40 -7.09
N TYR A 106 -4.70 8.11 -6.76
CA TYR A 106 -4.05 7.63 -5.55
C TYR A 106 -2.66 7.07 -5.89
N LEU A 107 -1.69 7.28 -5.01
CA LEU A 107 -0.31 6.79 -5.17
C LEU A 107 -0.01 5.76 -4.10
N ILE A 108 0.21 4.50 -4.47
CA ILE A 108 0.65 3.44 -3.57
C ILE A 108 2.17 3.34 -3.65
N ILE A 109 2.83 3.39 -2.50
CA ILE A 109 4.28 3.13 -2.37
C ILE A 109 4.47 1.88 -1.55
N GLU A 110 5.08 0.86 -2.15
CA GLU A 110 5.50 -0.36 -1.47
C GLU A 110 7.01 -0.32 -1.20
N GLY A 111 7.42 -0.53 0.04
CA GLY A 111 8.82 -0.45 0.45
C GLY A 111 9.28 0.94 0.87
N ALA A 112 10.43 1.01 1.53
CA ALA A 112 11.01 2.28 1.99
C ALA A 112 11.54 3.10 0.81
N ILE A 113 11.73 4.41 1.01
CA ILE A 113 12.32 5.30 0.01
C ILE A 113 13.80 5.51 0.36
N PRO A 114 14.76 5.02 -0.45
CA PRO A 114 16.17 5.32 -0.26
C PRO A 114 16.45 6.80 -0.57
N THR A 115 17.00 7.55 0.39
CA THR A 115 17.35 8.96 0.18
C THR A 115 18.85 9.24 0.13
N GLY A 116 19.68 8.24 0.46
CA GLY A 116 21.14 8.36 0.36
C GLY A 116 21.60 8.52 -1.09
N ALA A 117 22.77 9.13 -1.28
CA ALA A 117 23.34 9.43 -2.60
C ALA A 117 22.33 10.08 -3.57
N ASP A 118 21.52 11.03 -3.07
CA ASP A 118 20.45 11.71 -3.82
C ASP A 118 19.42 10.75 -4.46
N GLY A 119 19.15 9.64 -3.78
CA GLY A 119 18.18 8.63 -4.22
C GLY A 119 18.70 7.64 -5.27
N LEU A 120 19.99 7.67 -5.61
CA LEU A 120 20.59 6.79 -6.62
C LEU A 120 20.59 5.29 -6.23
N TYR A 121 20.30 4.95 -4.97
CA TYR A 121 20.10 3.56 -4.54
C TYR A 121 18.82 2.92 -5.09
N CYS A 122 17.91 3.67 -5.70
CA CYS A 122 16.72 3.14 -6.38
C CYS A 122 16.39 3.96 -7.62
N ILE A 123 16.80 3.45 -8.79
CA ILE A 123 16.57 4.07 -10.10
C ILE A 123 15.40 3.36 -10.80
N VAL A 124 14.44 4.15 -11.27
CA VAL A 124 13.18 3.67 -11.84
C VAL A 124 13.09 3.81 -13.36
N GLY A 125 14.00 4.58 -13.96
CA GLY A 125 14.10 4.79 -15.39
C GLY A 125 15.15 5.87 -15.70
N GLU A 126 15.12 6.39 -16.91
CA GLU A 126 15.97 7.47 -17.37
C GLU A 126 15.11 8.55 -18.05
N ASP A 127 15.58 9.80 -18.01
CA ASP A 127 14.95 10.89 -18.76
C ASP A 127 15.37 10.89 -20.24
N ALA A 128 14.86 11.84 -21.02
CA ALA A 128 15.19 11.97 -22.44
C ALA A 128 16.68 12.20 -22.74
N ASP A 129 17.44 12.69 -21.76
CA ASP A 129 18.88 12.94 -21.85
C ASP A 129 19.71 11.73 -21.33
N GLY A 130 19.06 10.62 -20.95
CA GLY A 130 19.70 9.44 -20.39
C GLY A 130 20.12 9.57 -18.93
N ARG A 131 19.61 10.58 -18.20
CA ARG A 131 19.93 10.76 -16.77
C ARG A 131 19.05 9.86 -15.92
N PRO A 132 19.57 9.27 -14.84
CA PRO A 132 18.80 8.37 -14.00
C PRO A 132 17.67 9.11 -13.29
N ILE A 133 16.46 8.57 -13.37
CA ILE A 133 15.31 9.00 -12.59
C ILE A 133 15.27 8.15 -11.33
N SER A 134 15.52 8.77 -10.17
CA SER A 134 15.40 8.09 -8.88
C SER A 134 13.94 7.95 -8.47
N LEU A 135 13.63 6.89 -7.71
CA LEU A 135 12.33 6.73 -7.06
C LEU A 135 12.00 7.93 -6.19
N LEU A 136 12.99 8.43 -5.42
CA LEU A 136 12.83 9.60 -4.55
C LEU A 136 12.26 10.80 -5.32
N ASN A 137 12.83 11.11 -6.49
CA ASN A 137 12.41 12.23 -7.30
C ASN A 137 11.03 11.98 -7.94
N LEU A 138 10.79 10.76 -8.43
CA LEU A 138 9.50 10.40 -9.00
C LEU A 138 8.37 10.48 -7.96
N VAL A 139 8.57 9.92 -6.77
CA VAL A 139 7.58 9.92 -5.68
C VAL A 139 7.28 11.34 -5.22
N LYS A 140 8.29 12.20 -5.04
CA LYS A 140 8.07 13.62 -4.73
C LYS A 140 7.21 14.31 -5.79
N LYS A 141 7.54 14.12 -7.08
CA LYS A 141 6.80 14.71 -8.20
C LYS A 141 5.35 14.22 -8.30
N LEU A 142 5.12 12.92 -8.15
CA LEU A 142 3.78 12.33 -8.22
C LEU A 142 2.94 12.73 -7.01
N SER A 143 3.52 12.67 -5.80
CA SER A 143 2.77 12.99 -4.57
C SER A 143 2.20 14.40 -4.59
N ALA A 144 2.89 15.39 -5.17
CA ALA A 144 2.44 16.78 -5.29
C ALA A 144 1.10 16.94 -6.05
N SER A 145 0.73 15.94 -6.85
CA SER A 145 -0.51 15.89 -7.62
C SER A 145 -1.43 14.76 -7.19
N ALA A 146 -1.04 13.91 -6.24
CA ALA A 146 -1.85 12.80 -5.78
C ALA A 146 -2.94 13.29 -4.82
N LYS A 147 -4.09 12.61 -4.82
CA LYS A 147 -5.17 12.85 -3.85
C LYS A 147 -4.79 12.38 -2.45
N ALA A 148 -4.12 11.23 -2.36
CA ALA A 148 -3.49 10.71 -1.15
C ALA A 148 -2.41 9.68 -1.55
N VAL A 149 -1.45 9.46 -0.65
CA VAL A 149 -0.40 8.46 -0.79
C VAL A 149 -0.64 7.32 0.21
N LEU A 150 -0.72 6.08 -0.27
CA LEU A 150 -0.86 4.88 0.56
C LEU A 150 0.54 4.27 0.74
N ALA A 151 1.06 4.29 1.96
CA ALA A 151 2.33 3.69 2.32
C ALA A 151 2.11 2.22 2.73
N LEU A 152 2.34 1.31 1.78
CA LEU A 152 2.04 -0.10 1.91
C LEU A 152 3.20 -0.88 2.54
N GLY A 153 2.92 -1.49 3.70
CA GLY A 153 3.86 -2.29 4.48
C GLY A 153 4.74 -1.46 5.41
N THR A 154 5.30 -2.12 6.43
CA THR A 154 6.12 -1.47 7.48
C THR A 154 7.31 -0.71 6.89
N CYS A 155 7.91 -1.21 5.81
CA CYS A 155 9.00 -0.51 5.11
C CYS A 155 8.55 0.84 4.56
N ALA A 156 7.38 0.92 3.92
CA ALA A 156 6.86 2.18 3.40
C ALA A 156 6.36 3.09 4.52
N ALA A 157 5.64 2.54 5.50
CA ALA A 157 5.07 3.33 6.59
C ALA A 157 6.16 3.97 7.46
N PHE A 158 7.19 3.20 7.84
CA PHE A 158 8.13 3.59 8.90
C PHE A 158 9.61 3.40 8.55
N GLY A 159 9.93 2.91 7.35
CA GLY A 159 11.30 2.59 6.91
C GLY A 159 11.63 1.10 7.02
N GLY A 160 11.15 0.41 8.05
CA GLY A 160 11.25 -1.05 8.22
C GLY A 160 12.68 -1.59 8.17
N VAL A 161 12.85 -2.84 7.72
CA VAL A 161 14.15 -3.54 7.66
C VAL A 161 15.24 -2.73 6.93
N PRO A 162 14.98 -2.10 5.76
CA PRO A 162 15.99 -1.30 5.06
C PRO A 162 16.50 -0.07 5.83
N ALA A 163 15.74 0.43 6.80
CA ALA A 163 16.08 1.62 7.58
C ALA A 163 16.73 1.32 8.94
N ILE A 164 16.90 0.04 9.29
CA ILE A 164 17.61 -0.38 10.51
C ILE A 164 19.08 0.06 10.42
N GLU A 165 19.66 0.46 11.55
CA GLU A 165 21.08 0.81 11.66
C GLU A 165 21.97 -0.31 11.06
N PRO A 166 22.97 0.01 10.22
CA PRO A 166 23.54 1.34 9.95
C PRO A 166 22.83 2.20 8.88
N ASN A 167 21.71 1.75 8.31
CA ASN A 167 20.95 2.43 7.25
C ASN A 167 21.83 3.04 6.12
N PRO A 168 22.67 2.22 5.44
CA PRO A 168 23.69 2.70 4.51
C PRO A 168 23.10 3.41 3.27
N THR A 169 21.84 3.16 2.95
CA THR A 169 21.13 3.75 1.80
C THR A 169 20.23 4.92 2.19
N GLY A 170 20.18 5.28 3.48
CA GLY A 170 19.31 6.34 3.99
C GLY A 170 17.83 6.08 3.72
N CYS A 171 17.37 4.84 3.86
CA CYS A 171 15.96 4.50 3.72
C CYS A 171 15.11 5.19 4.78
N GLN A 172 13.95 5.71 4.35
CA GLN A 172 12.99 6.40 5.20
C GLN A 172 11.55 6.00 4.82
N GLY A 173 10.64 6.10 5.79
CA GLY A 173 9.21 5.97 5.56
C GLY A 173 8.65 7.13 4.71
N VAL A 174 7.56 6.85 4.01
CA VAL A 174 6.93 7.76 3.03
C VAL A 174 6.51 9.08 3.68
N SER A 175 5.86 9.05 4.84
CA SER A 175 5.41 10.25 5.56
C SER A 175 6.57 11.18 5.92
N LYS A 176 7.74 10.62 6.25
CA LYS A 176 8.95 11.40 6.56
C LYS A 176 9.55 12.05 5.32
N VAL A 177 9.51 11.36 4.18
CA VAL A 177 10.00 11.91 2.89
C VAL A 177 9.04 12.95 2.30
N LEU A 178 7.73 12.78 2.54
CA LEU A 178 6.65 13.57 1.96
C LEU A 178 5.94 14.44 3.01
N ALA A 179 6.71 15.14 3.84
CA ALA A 179 6.17 16.00 4.89
C ALA A 179 5.13 16.99 4.32
N GLY A 180 3.95 17.04 4.95
CA GLY A 180 2.83 17.92 4.54
C GLY A 180 1.85 17.30 3.53
N GLN A 181 2.12 16.10 3.01
CA GLN A 181 1.20 15.38 2.13
C GLN A 181 0.26 14.47 2.92
N THR A 182 -0.92 14.20 2.37
CA THR A 182 -1.85 13.20 2.94
C THR A 182 -1.29 11.80 2.71
N VAL A 183 -0.74 11.19 3.77
CA VAL A 183 -0.23 9.82 3.76
C VAL A 183 -1.11 8.94 4.64
N ILE A 184 -1.44 7.75 4.13
CA ILE A 184 -2.18 6.69 4.84
C ILE A 184 -1.22 5.51 4.99
N ASN A 185 -0.88 5.17 6.23
CA ASN A 185 0.00 4.05 6.54
C ASN A 185 -0.80 2.75 6.64
N ILE A 186 -0.36 1.72 5.92
CA ILE A 186 -0.92 0.37 6.01
C ILE A 186 0.22 -0.58 6.40
N PRO A 187 0.71 -0.51 7.67
CA PRO A 187 1.86 -1.27 8.11
C PRO A 187 1.56 -2.77 8.28
N GLY A 188 2.64 -3.54 8.36
CA GLY A 188 2.68 -5.00 8.36
C GLY A 188 3.83 -5.48 7.47
N CYS A 189 4.42 -6.64 7.78
CA CYS A 189 5.58 -7.15 7.07
C CYS A 189 5.41 -8.64 6.69
N PRO A 190 4.41 -8.99 5.83
CA PRO A 190 3.51 -8.09 5.08
C PRO A 190 2.22 -7.73 5.82
N PRO A 191 1.48 -6.67 5.39
CA PRO A 191 0.16 -6.34 5.95
C PRO A 191 -0.90 -7.37 5.56
N HIS A 192 -1.92 -7.54 6.40
CA HIS A 192 -3.05 -8.43 6.10
C HIS A 192 -3.83 -7.94 4.88
N SER A 193 -4.25 -8.84 3.99
CA SER A 193 -4.94 -8.50 2.73
C SER A 193 -6.20 -7.68 2.94
N ASP A 194 -6.95 -7.91 4.02
CA ASP A 194 -8.15 -7.13 4.36
C ASP A 194 -7.84 -5.66 4.62
N TRP A 195 -6.74 -5.38 5.33
CA TRP A 195 -6.35 -4.01 5.63
C TRP A 195 -6.03 -3.27 4.33
N VAL A 196 -5.36 -3.95 3.40
CA VAL A 196 -5.00 -3.38 2.09
C VAL A 196 -6.24 -3.16 1.23
N ILE A 197 -7.06 -4.19 1.01
CA ILE A 197 -8.26 -4.12 0.17
C ILE A 197 -9.26 -3.15 0.75
N GLY A 198 -9.53 -3.25 2.05
CA GLY A 198 -10.52 -2.42 2.70
C GLY A 198 -10.11 -0.96 2.72
N THR A 199 -8.82 -0.65 2.96
CA THR A 199 -8.31 0.73 2.82
C THR A 199 -8.43 1.22 1.38
N LEU A 200 -8.03 0.39 0.40
CA LEU A 200 -8.09 0.76 -1.02
C LEU A 200 -9.54 1.06 -1.46
N VAL A 201 -10.49 0.16 -1.17
CA VAL A 201 -11.89 0.39 -1.48
C VAL A 201 -12.43 1.61 -0.74
N HIS A 202 -12.04 1.80 0.52
CA HIS A 202 -12.47 2.97 1.29
C HIS A 202 -12.04 4.27 0.63
N VAL A 203 -10.76 4.40 0.26
CA VAL A 203 -10.26 5.62 -0.40
C VAL A 203 -10.89 5.84 -1.76
N LEU A 204 -11.11 4.78 -2.54
CA LEU A 204 -11.70 4.88 -3.87
C LEU A 204 -13.17 5.31 -3.83
N ARG A 205 -13.91 4.87 -2.80
CA ARG A 205 -15.37 5.06 -2.74
C ARG A 205 -15.84 6.15 -1.79
N TYR A 206 -15.25 6.21 -0.61
CA TYR A 206 -15.71 7.03 0.51
C TYR A 206 -14.73 8.15 0.88
N GLY A 207 -13.51 8.13 0.32
CA GLY A 207 -12.44 9.08 0.64
C GLY A 207 -11.53 8.57 1.76
N ILE A 208 -10.69 9.46 2.30
CA ILE A 208 -9.69 9.12 3.30
C ILE A 208 -10.42 8.64 4.59
N PRO A 209 -10.11 7.45 5.13
CA PRO A 209 -10.67 6.99 6.39
C PRO A 209 -10.13 7.80 7.58
N ASP A 210 -10.76 7.65 8.74
CA ASP A 210 -10.19 8.20 9.98
C ASP A 210 -8.87 7.48 10.30
N LEU A 211 -7.86 8.26 10.70
CA LEU A 211 -6.50 7.78 10.95
C LEU A 211 -6.12 8.00 12.41
N ASP A 212 -5.33 7.09 12.96
CA ASP A 212 -4.70 7.25 14.28
C ASP A 212 -3.45 8.16 14.22
N GLY A 213 -2.76 8.30 15.36
CA GLY A 213 -1.55 9.13 15.47
C GLY A 213 -0.38 8.69 14.59
N ASP A 214 -0.36 7.42 14.17
CA ASP A 214 0.63 6.83 13.26
C ASP A 214 0.16 6.84 11.80
N LEU A 215 -0.91 7.58 11.50
CA LEU A 215 -1.55 7.68 10.19
C LEU A 215 -2.14 6.36 9.67
N ARG A 216 -2.48 5.43 10.57
CA ARG A 216 -3.07 4.13 10.22
C ARG A 216 -4.60 4.20 10.27
N PRO A 217 -5.34 3.57 9.35
CA PRO A 217 -6.81 3.54 9.41
C PRO A 217 -7.33 2.93 10.72
N THR A 218 -8.09 3.70 11.49
CA THR A 218 -8.59 3.24 12.81
C THR A 218 -9.44 1.98 12.68
N LEU A 219 -10.20 1.86 11.58
CA LEU A 219 -11.02 0.68 11.27
C LEU A 219 -10.27 -0.67 11.19
N PHE A 220 -8.93 -0.67 11.16
CA PHE A 220 -8.12 -1.89 11.21
C PHE A 220 -7.11 -1.92 12.36
N TYR A 221 -6.60 -0.76 12.78
CA TYR A 221 -5.48 -0.67 13.72
C TYR A 221 -5.87 -0.23 15.13
N GLU A 222 -7.12 0.21 15.32
CA GLU A 222 -7.63 0.54 16.65
C GLU A 222 -7.75 -0.75 17.51
N GLY A 223 -7.14 -0.74 18.70
CA GLY A 223 -7.16 -1.87 19.62
C GLY A 223 -6.05 -2.92 19.43
N LEU A 224 -5.35 -2.94 18.28
CA LEU A 224 -4.22 -3.87 18.07
C LEU A 224 -3.04 -3.63 19.04
N ASP A 225 -2.82 -2.38 19.42
CA ASP A 225 -1.75 -2.02 20.36
C ASP A 225 -2.08 -2.39 21.81
N GLN A 226 -3.32 -2.79 22.12
CA GLN A 226 -3.72 -3.14 23.48
C GLN A 226 -3.26 -4.53 23.92
N GLY A 227 -2.68 -5.33 23.00
CA GLY A 227 -2.26 -6.70 23.28
C GLY A 227 -3.46 -7.55 23.66
N GLU A 228 -3.91 -8.42 22.76
CA GLU A 228 -4.80 -9.49 23.23
C GLU A 228 -4.05 -10.25 24.33
N GLU A 229 -4.65 -10.35 25.53
CA GLU A 229 -4.17 -11.32 26.50
C GLU A 229 -4.12 -12.67 25.77
N PRO A 230 -2.98 -13.39 25.83
CA PRO A 230 -2.91 -14.72 25.27
C PRO A 230 -4.12 -15.51 25.77
N LEU A 231 -4.94 -16.05 24.87
CA LEU A 231 -6.07 -16.93 25.22
C LEU A 231 -5.64 -17.84 26.38
N GLY A 232 -6.42 -17.92 27.46
CA GLY A 232 -5.98 -18.51 28.75
C GLY A 232 -5.34 -19.92 28.70
N TYR A 233 -5.47 -20.66 27.60
CA TYR A 233 -4.72 -21.90 27.36
C TYR A 233 -3.22 -21.69 27.07
N LEU A 234 -2.82 -20.52 26.56
CA LEU A 234 -1.42 -20.11 26.36
C LEU A 234 -0.75 -19.85 27.71
N THR A 235 -1.46 -19.28 28.69
CA THR A 235 -0.90 -19.08 30.04
C THR A 235 -0.63 -20.39 30.79
N GLU A 236 -1.37 -21.46 30.53
CA GLU A 236 -1.08 -22.79 31.11
C GLU A 236 0.02 -23.55 30.34
N SER A 237 0.25 -23.26 29.06
CA SER A 237 1.11 -24.05 28.18
C SER A 237 2.51 -23.46 27.93
N LEU A 238 2.79 -22.22 28.35
CA LEU A 238 4.05 -21.50 28.11
C LEU A 238 5.21 -21.91 29.04
N LYS A 239 5.29 -23.19 29.42
CA LYS A 239 6.50 -23.84 29.97
C LYS A 239 7.21 -24.73 28.94
N LYS A 240 6.97 -24.55 27.65
CA LYS A 240 7.76 -25.22 26.61
C LYS A 240 9.04 -24.41 26.37
N THR A 241 10.17 -24.94 26.82
CA THR A 241 11.51 -24.34 26.76
C THR A 241 12.14 -24.35 25.37
N SER A 242 11.44 -24.85 24.35
CA SER A 242 11.92 -24.87 22.96
C SER A 242 10.77 -25.07 21.98
N PHE A 243 10.86 -24.42 20.82
CA PHE A 243 10.10 -24.80 19.63
C PHE A 243 10.76 -26.05 19.05
N SER A 244 10.16 -27.23 19.27
CA SER A 244 10.59 -28.50 18.68
C SER A 244 9.98 -28.70 17.31
#